data_AF-A0A522FLK7-F1
#
_entry.id   AF-A0A522FLK7-F1
#
_cell.length_a   1.000
_cell.length_b   1.000
_cell.length_c   1.000
_cell.angle_alpha   90.00
_cell.angle_beta   90.00
_cell.angle_gamma   90.00
#
_symmetry.space_group_name_H-M   'P 1'
#
loop_
_entity.id
_entity.type
_entity.pdbx_description
1 polymer ?
#
loop_
_entity_poly.entity_id
_entity_poly.type
_entity_poly.pdbx_seq_one_letter_code
_entity_poly.pdbx_strand_id
1 'polypeptide(L)'
;MDGLQKQIGMRLKEVRNIFFEGGKLSARQFALAVNETKDNIANYENGRANVPNRLMVTLYRRGINPIYLLTGEDSIYAPNEAGRILEKRINSGKKEQGNVAEVYSIDAKKLSFDEMVRQFDILTAAAGDMMRAIQKKGTRNKSGSVKVK
;
A
#
# COMPACT_ATOMS: atom_id res chain seq x y z
N MET A 1 -26.60 -0.52 17.02
CA MET A 1 -25.28 -1.14 16.82
C MET A 1 -24.51 -0.55 15.62
N ASP A 2 -25.14 0.16 14.69
CA ASP A 2 -24.50 0.75 13.48
C ASP A 2 -23.43 1.81 13.71
N GLY A 3 -23.35 2.42 14.91
CA GLY A 3 -22.38 3.47 15.19
C GLY A 3 -20.94 2.97 15.22
N LEU A 4 -20.69 1.80 15.84
CA LEU A 4 -19.34 1.29 16.04
C LEU A 4 -18.69 0.87 14.72
N GLN A 5 -19.40 0.15 13.86
CA GLN A 5 -18.86 -0.23 12.54
C GLN A 5 -18.57 1.00 11.67
N LYS A 6 -19.41 2.03 11.70
CA LYS A 6 -19.15 3.29 11.00
C LYS A 6 -17.89 3.98 11.53
N GLN A 7 -17.68 3.99 12.84
CA GLN A 7 -16.46 4.55 13.45
C GLN A 7 -15.20 3.78 13.02
N ILE A 8 -15.26 2.44 13.06
CA ILE A 8 -14.16 1.60 12.56
C ILE A 8 -13.89 1.88 11.07
N GLY A 9 -14.94 2.01 10.26
CA GLY A 9 -14.84 2.34 8.84
C GLY A 9 -14.20 3.71 8.58
N MET A 10 -14.55 4.72 9.39
CA MET A 10 -13.92 6.05 9.32
C MET A 10 -12.43 5.99 9.67
N ARG A 11 -12.05 5.26 10.73
CA ARG A 11 -10.65 5.05 11.08
C ARG A 11 -9.89 4.27 10.01
N LEU A 12 -10.53 3.33 9.32
CA LEU A 12 -9.92 2.66 8.18
C LEU A 12 -9.64 3.62 7.01
N LYS A 13 -10.54 4.59 6.75
CA LYS A 13 -10.30 5.66 5.77
C LYS A 13 -9.11 6.55 6.17
N GLU A 14 -8.97 6.87 7.46
CA GLU A 14 -7.82 7.62 7.98
C GLU A 14 -6.52 6.84 7.77
N VAL A 15 -6.52 5.56 8.13
CA VAL A 15 -5.39 4.65 7.89
C VAL A 15 -5.01 4.66 6.41
N ARG A 16 -5.97 4.55 5.48
CA ARG A 16 -5.69 4.63 4.04
C ARG A 16 -4.99 5.92 3.64
N ASN A 17 -5.34 7.06 4.25
CA ASN A 17 -4.74 8.35 3.93
C ASN A 17 -3.28 8.48 4.43
N ILE A 18 -2.88 7.69 5.43
CA ILE A 18 -1.50 7.72 5.95
C ILE A 18 -0.66 6.51 5.56
N PHE A 19 -1.29 5.48 4.98
CA PHE A 19 -0.69 4.16 4.72
C PHE A 19 0.57 4.23 3.85
N PHE A 20 0.66 5.25 2.99
CA PHE A 20 1.78 5.47 2.09
C PHE A 20 2.48 6.79 2.40
N GLU A 21 3.03 6.90 3.61
CA GLU A 21 3.83 8.06 4.03
C GLU A 21 3.04 9.39 4.00
N GLY A 22 1.71 9.33 4.16
CA GLY A 22 0.82 10.49 4.03
C GLY A 22 0.26 10.74 2.62
N GLY A 23 0.63 9.92 1.63
CA GLY A 23 0.03 9.91 0.30
C GLY A 23 -1.39 9.35 0.34
N LYS A 24 -2.37 10.15 -0.09
CA LYS A 24 -3.77 9.71 -0.21
C LYS A 24 -3.89 8.63 -1.28
N LEU A 25 -3.95 7.37 -0.85
CA LEU A 25 -4.25 6.26 -1.76
C LEU A 25 -5.74 6.25 -2.12
N SER A 26 -6.05 5.98 -3.38
CA SER A 26 -7.41 5.59 -3.76
C SER A 26 -7.80 4.26 -3.08
N ALA A 27 -9.10 4.01 -2.91
CA ALA A 27 -9.59 2.75 -2.35
C ALA A 27 -9.06 1.52 -3.12
N ARG A 28 -8.86 1.64 -4.44
CA ARG A 28 -8.30 0.58 -5.28
C ARG A 28 -6.82 0.31 -4.98
N GLN A 29 -5.99 1.36 -4.89
CA GLN A 29 -4.57 1.21 -4.56
C GLN A 29 -4.37 0.64 -3.16
N PHE A 30 -5.17 1.11 -2.20
CA PHE A 30 -5.13 0.58 -0.85
C PHE A 30 -5.54 -0.89 -0.81
N ALA A 31 -6.62 -1.27 -1.51
CA ALA A 31 -7.06 -2.65 -1.62
C ALA A 31 -5.95 -3.56 -2.17
N LEU A 32 -5.26 -3.14 -3.24
CA LEU A 32 -4.12 -3.89 -3.77
C LEU A 32 -2.98 -4.03 -2.76
N ALA A 33 -2.65 -2.96 -2.04
CA ALA A 33 -1.56 -2.96 -1.07
C ALA A 33 -1.82 -3.87 0.14
N VAL A 34 -3.09 -4.09 0.51
CA VAL A 34 -3.50 -4.95 1.62
C VAL A 34 -4.11 -6.28 1.19
N ASN A 35 -4.03 -6.62 -0.10
CA ASN A 35 -4.56 -7.85 -0.70
C ASN A 35 -6.07 -8.05 -0.43
N GLU A 36 -6.84 -6.99 -0.65
CA GLU A 36 -8.30 -6.96 -0.64
C GLU A 36 -8.87 -6.52 -2.00
N THR A 37 -10.18 -6.70 -2.17
CA THR A 37 -10.89 -6.08 -3.30
C THR A 37 -11.29 -4.64 -2.94
N LYS A 38 -11.42 -3.79 -3.98
CA LYS A 38 -11.91 -2.42 -3.81
C LYS A 38 -13.28 -2.39 -3.10
N ASP A 39 -14.16 -3.32 -3.45
CA ASP A 39 -15.52 -3.39 -2.90
C ASP A 39 -15.52 -3.82 -1.44
N ASN A 40 -14.63 -4.75 -1.05
CA ASN A 40 -14.42 -5.11 0.35
C ASN A 40 -13.96 -3.89 1.17
N ILE A 41 -12.93 -3.19 0.70
CA ILE A 41 -12.46 -1.97 1.35
C ILE A 41 -13.58 -0.95 1.47
N ALA A 42 -14.36 -0.71 0.40
CA ALA A 42 -15.48 0.22 0.44
C ALA A 42 -16.58 -0.22 1.42
N ASN A 43 -16.86 -1.51 1.54
CA ASN A 43 -17.84 -2.04 2.49
C ASN A 43 -17.34 -1.87 3.94
N TYR A 44 -16.06 -2.11 4.21
CA TYR A 44 -15.47 -1.89 5.53
C TYR A 44 -15.45 -0.41 5.90
N GLU A 45 -14.96 0.43 4.99
CA GLU A 45 -14.85 1.89 5.16
C GLU A 45 -16.21 2.58 5.38
N ASN A 46 -17.29 2.01 4.85
CA ASN A 46 -18.65 2.54 5.03
C ASN A 46 -19.42 1.86 6.18
N GLY A 47 -18.78 0.93 6.91
CA GLY A 47 -19.41 0.20 8.01
C GLY A 47 -20.55 -0.71 7.55
N ARG A 48 -20.50 -1.21 6.31
CA ARG A 48 -21.45 -2.20 5.76
C ARG A 48 -21.03 -3.63 6.06
N ALA A 49 -19.76 -3.83 6.39
CA ALA A 49 -19.20 -5.12 6.77
C ALA A 49 -18.10 -4.93 7.82
N ASN A 50 -17.90 -5.94 8.66
CA ASN A 50 -16.81 -5.97 9.63
C ASN A 50 -15.46 -6.07 8.93
N VAL A 51 -14.44 -5.42 9.51
CA VAL A 51 -13.04 -5.58 9.12
C VAL A 51 -12.56 -6.98 9.53
N PRO A 52 -12.07 -7.82 8.60
CA PRO A 52 -11.63 -9.16 8.94
C PRO A 52 -10.27 -9.15 9.64
N ASN A 53 -10.02 -10.15 10.51
CA ASN A 53 -8.74 -10.29 11.24
C ASN A 53 -7.52 -10.35 10.30
N ARG A 54 -7.66 -10.95 9.12
CA ARG A 54 -6.58 -10.98 8.10
C ARG A 54 -6.12 -9.59 7.67
N LEU A 55 -7.05 -8.63 7.56
CA LEU A 55 -6.73 -7.26 7.22
C LEU A 55 -6.02 -6.58 8.40
N MET A 56 -6.51 -6.77 9.63
CA MET A 56 -5.86 -6.22 10.83
C MET A 56 -4.42 -6.71 11.00
N VAL A 57 -4.16 -8.00 10.80
CA VAL A 57 -2.80 -8.57 10.84
C VAL A 57 -1.93 -7.95 9.74
N THR A 58 -2.47 -7.75 8.55
CA THR A 58 -1.76 -7.12 7.43
C THR A 58 -1.39 -5.67 7.76
N LEU A 59 -2.33 -4.91 8.31
CA LEU A 59 -2.13 -3.53 8.76
C LEU A 59 -1.07 -3.45 9.89
N TYR A 60 -1.12 -4.36 10.86
CA TYR A 60 -0.13 -4.41 11.94
C TYR A 60 1.29 -4.64 11.43
N ARG A 61 1.47 -5.57 10.48
CA ARG A 61 2.76 -5.81 9.82
C ARG A 61 3.27 -4.61 9.02
N ARG A 62 2.36 -3.70 8.64
CA ARG A 62 2.66 -2.44 7.93
C ARG A 62 2.78 -1.24 8.87
N GLY A 63 2.74 -1.47 10.18
CA GLY A 63 2.97 -0.43 11.19
C GLY A 63 1.72 0.30 11.67
N ILE A 64 0.52 -0.20 11.36
CA ILE A 64 -0.74 0.37 11.85
C ILE A 64 -1.26 -0.42 13.04
N ASN A 65 -1.66 0.27 14.11
CA ASN A 65 -2.17 -0.36 15.33
C ASN A 65 -3.65 -0.81 15.17
N PRO A 66 -3.96 -2.11 15.32
CA PRO A 66 -5.34 -2.59 15.31
C PRO A 66 -6.18 -2.07 16.48
N ILE A 67 -5.56 -1.78 17.64
CA ILE A 67 -6.28 -1.23 18.80
C ILE A 67 -6.89 0.11 18.44
N TYR A 68 -6.10 1.00 17.83
CA TYR A 68 -6.59 2.27 17.28
C TYR A 68 -7.73 2.05 16.28
N LEU A 69 -7.57 1.12 15.34
CA LEU A 69 -8.61 0.88 14.34
C LEU A 69 -9.96 0.46 14.97
N LEU A 70 -9.91 -0.40 15.99
CA LEU A 70 -11.10 -0.95 16.63
C LEU A 70 -11.75 0.03 17.61
N THR A 71 -10.95 0.70 18.44
CA THR A 71 -11.41 1.47 19.59
C THR A 71 -11.31 2.99 19.37
N GLY A 72 -10.35 3.43 18.57
CA GLY A 72 -9.94 4.84 18.47
C GLY A 72 -9.00 5.29 19.59
N GLU A 73 -8.60 4.38 20.48
CA GLU A 73 -7.66 4.63 21.56
C GLU A 73 -6.23 4.29 21.11
N ASP A 74 -5.25 4.78 21.86
CA ASP A 74 -3.82 4.67 21.57
C ASP A 74 -3.35 5.35 20.26
N SER A 75 -2.06 5.18 19.98
CA SER A 75 -1.45 5.62 18.73
C SER A 75 -1.96 4.82 17.55
N ILE A 76 -2.14 5.50 16.41
CA ILE A 76 -2.37 4.88 15.10
C ILE A 76 -1.19 4.00 14.66
N TYR A 77 0.01 4.28 15.18
CA TYR A 77 1.22 3.52 14.87
C TYR A 77 1.35 2.30 15.78
N ALA A 78 1.60 1.14 15.17
CA ALA A 78 1.79 -0.10 15.90
C ALA A 78 3.03 -0.03 16.82
N PRO A 79 3.00 -0.68 18.00
CA PRO A 79 4.15 -0.81 18.89
C PRO A 79 5.17 -1.85 18.37
N ASN A 80 5.57 -1.72 17.10
CA ASN A 80 6.54 -2.58 16.43
C ASN A 80 7.50 -1.77 15.56
N GLU A 81 8.49 -2.43 14.96
CA GLU A 81 9.48 -1.75 14.12
C GLU A 81 8.85 -1.03 12.93
N ALA A 82 7.88 -1.66 12.24
CA ALA A 82 7.19 -1.05 11.11
C ALA A 82 6.44 0.23 11.51
N GLY A 83 5.80 0.25 12.69
CA GLY A 83 5.10 1.42 13.21
C GLY A 83 6.04 2.56 13.53
N ARG A 84 7.18 2.27 14.19
CA ARG A 84 8.23 3.27 14.45
C ARG A 84 8.80 3.87 13.16
N ILE A 85 9.00 3.04 12.13
CA ILE A 85 9.46 3.51 10.81
C ILE A 85 8.41 4.40 10.17
N LEU A 86 7.14 3.97 10.15
CA LEU A 86 6.03 4.72 9.55
C LEU A 86 5.85 6.08 10.24
N GLU A 87 5.86 6.10 11.57
CA GLU A 87 5.76 7.32 12.39
C GLU A 87 6.91 8.28 12.07
N LYS A 88 8.15 7.79 12.05
CA LYS A 88 9.32 8.61 11.70
C LYS A 88 9.17 9.21 10.30
N ARG A 89 8.74 8.42 9.31
CA ARG A 89 8.58 8.88 7.92
C ARG A 89 7.51 9.95 7.77
N ILE A 90 6.36 9.77 8.40
CA ILE A 90 5.28 10.77 8.38
C ILE A 90 5.73 12.07 9.07
N ASN A 91 6.47 11.95 10.18
CA ASN A 91 6.97 13.11 10.91
C ASN A 91 8.14 13.81 10.19
N SER A 92 8.98 13.07 9.46
CA SER A 92 10.07 13.64 8.65
C SER A 92 9.58 14.24 7.33
N GLY A 93 8.57 13.64 6.70
CA GLY A 93 7.98 14.10 5.43
C GLY A 93 7.20 15.42 5.52
N LYS A 94 6.93 15.94 6.73
CA LYS A 94 6.38 17.30 6.89
C LYS A 94 7.38 18.41 6.52
N LYS A 95 8.68 18.11 6.34
CA LYS A 95 9.69 19.11 5.93
C LYS A 95 10.07 19.10 4.46
N GLU A 96 9.85 18.00 3.73
CA GLU A 96 10.19 17.92 2.31
C GLU A 96 9.12 17.12 1.57
N GLN A 97 8.21 17.82 0.90
CA GLN A 97 7.37 17.25 -0.17
C GLN A 97 8.27 16.96 -1.39
N GLY A 98 9.18 16.01 -1.24
CA GLY A 98 10.09 15.54 -2.27
C GLY A 98 9.51 14.32 -2.99
N ASN A 99 9.62 14.33 -4.32
CA ASN A 99 9.04 13.37 -5.26
C ASN A 99 9.00 11.90 -4.78
N VAL A 100 7.79 11.33 -4.76
CA VAL A 100 7.43 9.93 -4.48
C VAL A 100 8.22 8.90 -5.32
N ALA A 101 8.87 9.36 -6.41
CA ALA A 101 9.66 8.54 -7.31
C ALA A 101 11.04 8.14 -6.76
N GLU A 102 11.61 8.85 -5.79
CA GLU A 102 13.03 8.71 -5.43
C GLU A 102 13.29 7.64 -4.35
N VAL A 103 12.36 7.46 -3.41
CA VAL A 103 12.46 6.46 -2.32
C VAL A 103 12.07 5.06 -2.80
N TYR A 104 11.26 4.97 -3.85
CA TYR A 104 11.08 3.76 -4.65
C TYR A 104 12.07 3.77 -5.83
N SER A 105 13.37 3.93 -5.53
CA SER A 105 14.41 3.27 -6.30
C SER A 105 14.24 1.76 -6.10
N ILE A 106 13.15 1.25 -6.68
CA ILE A 106 12.86 -0.14 -6.89
C ILE A 106 14.09 -0.65 -7.61
N ASP A 107 14.86 -1.49 -6.93
CA ASP A 107 15.89 -2.30 -7.56
C ASP A 107 15.11 -3.29 -8.45
N ALA A 108 14.60 -2.81 -9.59
CA ALA A 108 13.72 -3.51 -10.54
C ALA A 108 14.41 -4.75 -11.12
N LYS A 109 15.68 -4.93 -10.80
CA LYS A 109 16.46 -6.12 -11.04
C LYS A 109 16.05 -7.29 -10.12
N LYS A 110 15.56 -7.04 -8.90
CA LYS A 110 15.26 -8.05 -7.87
C LYS A 110 13.78 -8.46 -7.77
N LEU A 111 12.86 -7.69 -8.33
CA LEU A 111 11.43 -8.04 -8.34
C LEU A 111 11.09 -8.95 -9.52
N SER A 112 10.19 -9.89 -9.28
CA SER A 112 9.54 -10.65 -10.34
C SER A 112 8.65 -9.72 -11.20
N PHE A 113 8.34 -10.14 -12.42
CA PHE A 113 7.52 -9.35 -13.33
C PHE A 113 6.13 -9.04 -12.73
N ASP A 114 5.53 -10.03 -12.06
CA ASP A 114 4.21 -9.88 -11.44
C ASP A 114 4.23 -8.90 -10.26
N GLU A 115 5.33 -8.86 -9.50
CA GLU A 115 5.51 -7.90 -8.41
C GLU A 115 5.75 -6.49 -8.92
N MET A 116 6.47 -6.32 -10.04
CA MET A 116 6.63 -5.02 -10.70
C MET A 116 5.29 -4.50 -11.23
N VAL A 117 4.47 -5.35 -11.83
CA VAL A 117 3.14 -4.97 -12.33
C VAL A 117 2.22 -4.56 -11.16
N ARG A 118 2.26 -5.30 -10.03
CA ARG A 118 1.51 -4.92 -8.82
C ARG A 118 1.98 -3.59 -8.22
N GLN A 119 3.29 -3.31 -8.23
CA GLN A 119 3.83 -2.04 -7.74
C GLN A 119 3.55 -0.88 -8.71
N PHE A 120 3.48 -1.15 -10.02
CA PHE A 120 3.11 -0.17 -11.04
C PHE A 120 1.66 0.31 -10.90
N ASP A 121 0.73 -0.58 -10.58
CA ASP A 121 -0.66 -0.24 -10.27
C ASP A 121 -0.80 0.62 -9.00
N ILE A 122 0.18 0.54 -8.09
CA ILE A 122 0.24 1.36 -6.87
C ILE A 122 0.79 2.76 -7.18
N LEU A 123 1.77 2.88 -8.09
CA LEU A 123 2.60 4.08 -8.32
C LEU A 123 2.21 4.92 -9.56
N THR A 124 1.01 4.74 -10.12
CA THR A 124 0.61 5.21 -11.46
C THR A 124 0.73 6.73 -11.73
N ALA A 125 1.08 7.56 -10.74
CA ALA A 125 1.44 8.96 -10.96
C ALA A 125 2.83 9.18 -11.61
N ALA A 126 3.75 8.20 -11.57
CA ALA A 126 5.13 8.34 -12.06
C ALA A 126 5.48 7.38 -13.25
N ALA A 127 4.47 6.86 -13.93
CA ALA A 127 4.55 5.65 -14.76
C ALA A 127 5.34 5.73 -16.10
N GLY A 128 5.76 6.91 -16.55
CA GLY A 128 6.40 7.09 -17.87
C GLY A 128 7.74 6.36 -18.02
N ASP A 129 8.63 6.48 -17.04
CA ASP A 129 9.99 5.96 -17.14
C ASP A 129 10.11 4.47 -16.79
N MET A 130 9.25 3.95 -15.91
CA MET A 130 9.25 2.52 -15.57
C MET A 130 8.72 1.63 -16.71
N MET A 131 7.74 2.10 -17.49
CA MET A 131 7.23 1.35 -18.66
C MET A 131 8.33 1.06 -19.68
N ARG A 132 9.22 2.03 -19.93
CA ARG A 132 10.39 1.84 -20.79
C ARG A 132 11.35 0.79 -20.24
N ALA A 133 11.56 0.75 -18.93
CA ALA A 133 12.41 -0.24 -18.29
C ALA A 133 11.83 -1.67 -18.38
N ILE A 134 10.51 -1.83 -18.22
CA ILE A 134 9.81 -3.12 -18.32
C ILE A 134 9.84 -3.67 -19.74
N GLN A 135 9.55 -2.83 -20.76
CA GLN A 135 9.63 -3.24 -22.16
C GLN A 135 11.04 -3.71 -22.55
N LYS A 136 12.08 -3.06 -22.02
CA LYS A 136 13.49 -3.43 -22.26
C LYS A 136 13.88 -4.76 -21.60
N LYS A 137 13.22 -5.14 -20.49
CA LYS A 137 13.45 -6.43 -19.80
C LYS A 137 12.67 -7.57 -20.46
N GLY A 138 11.43 -7.33 -20.90
CA GLY A 138 10.60 -8.31 -21.62
C GLY A 138 11.14 -8.71 -23.00
N THR A 139 11.83 -7.79 -23.68
CA THR A 139 12.48 -8.06 -24.98
C THR A 139 13.75 -8.92 -24.86
N ARG A 140 14.52 -8.77 -23.77
CA ARG A 140 15.70 -9.62 -23.48
C ARG A 140 15.35 -11.08 -23.20
N ASN A 141 14.20 -11.35 -22.59
CA ASN A 141 13.78 -12.73 -22.33
C ASN A 141 13.25 -13.48 -23.57
N LYS A 142 12.85 -12.76 -24.64
CA LYS A 142 12.42 -13.39 -25.90
C LYS A 142 13.56 -13.68 -26.88
N SER A 143 14.77 -13.16 -26.63
CA SER A 143 15.93 -13.37 -27.53
C SER A 143 16.76 -14.61 -27.19
N GLY A 144 16.37 -15.38 -26.17
CA GLY A 144 17.11 -16.57 -25.69
C GLY A 144 16.65 -17.92 -26.26
N SER A 145 15.65 -17.96 -27.14
CA SER A 145 15.08 -19.23 -27.62
C SER A 145 14.85 -19.24 -29.13
N VAL A 146 15.94 -19.18 -29.91
CA VAL A 146 16.01 -19.76 -31.25
C VAL A 146 17.40 -20.37 -31.46
N LYS A 147 17.54 -21.65 -31.11
CA LYS A 147 18.47 -22.57 -31.78
C LYS A 147 17.61 -23.71 -32.30
N VAL A 148 17.19 -23.61 -33.56
CA VAL A 148 16.70 -24.76 -34.32
C VAL A 148 17.83 -25.14 -35.26
N LYS A 149 18.18 -26.43 -35.21
CA LYS A 149 19.26 -27.08 -35.96
C LYS A 149 19.09 -26.93 -37.46
#